data_AF-A0A952GH59-F1
#
_entry.id   AF-A0A952GH59-F1
#
_cell.length_a   1.000
_cell.length_b   1.000
_cell.length_c   1.000
_cell.angle_alpha   90.00
_cell.angle_beta   90.00
_cell.angle_gamma   90.00
#
_symmetry.space_group_name_H-M   'P 1'
#
loop_
_entity.id
_entity.type
_entity.pdbx_description
1 polymer ?
#
loop_
_entity_poly.entity_id
_entity_poly.type
_entity_poly.pdbx_seq_one_letter_code
_entity_poly.pdbx_strand_id
1 'polypeptide(L)'
;WERGRVYLPQDWMARFSVTEEQIAARRITPQFREMMRGLVAETRAMFNEGAALERGVEKQLAVTLRLFRRGGESILNAIEALGYDTLTRRPVVTKAAKVKLLGRAFVEKMVA
;
A
#
# COMPACT_ATOMS: atom_id res chain seq x y z
N TRP A 1 -2.08 -6.24 -16.36
CA TRP A 1 -1.77 -6.77 -17.72
C TRP A 1 -1.96 -5.84 -18.90
N GLU A 2 -2.73 -4.76 -18.83
CA GLU A 2 -2.85 -3.81 -19.97
C GLU A 2 -1.50 -3.26 -20.47
N ARG A 3 -0.45 -3.34 -19.65
CA ARG A 3 0.92 -2.93 -19.96
C ARG A 3 1.94 -4.09 -20.02
N GLY A 4 1.47 -5.35 -19.98
CA GLY A 4 2.34 -6.54 -20.01
C GLY A 4 3.35 -6.64 -18.85
N ARG A 5 3.03 -6.07 -17.67
CA ARG A 5 3.90 -6.06 -16.47
C ARG A 5 3.27 -6.70 -15.23
N VAL A 6 4.02 -7.58 -14.57
CA VAL A 6 3.73 -8.18 -13.25
C VAL A 6 4.89 -7.82 -12.33
N TYR A 7 4.54 -7.18 -11.23
CA TYR A 7 5.47 -6.75 -10.19
C TYR A 7 5.28 -7.53 -8.88
N LEU A 8 4.46 -8.58 -8.92
CA LEU A 8 4.25 -9.44 -7.76
C LEU A 8 5.50 -10.32 -7.57
N PRO A 9 5.99 -10.50 -6.33
CA PRO A 9 7.13 -11.37 -6.08
C PRO A 9 6.83 -12.81 -6.52
N GLN A 10 7.73 -13.40 -7.31
CA GLN A 10 7.51 -14.71 -7.94
C GLN A 10 7.51 -15.85 -6.91
N ASP A 11 8.32 -15.72 -5.86
CA ASP A 11 8.33 -16.62 -4.70
C ASP A 11 7.01 -16.60 -3.94
N TRP A 12 6.39 -15.42 -3.78
CA TRP A 12 5.05 -15.29 -3.22
C TRP A 12 3.99 -15.92 -4.12
N MET A 13 4.04 -15.63 -5.43
CA MET A 13 3.13 -16.25 -6.39
C MET A 13 3.22 -17.78 -6.34
N ALA A 14 4.42 -18.34 -6.32
CA ALA A 14 4.65 -19.77 -6.18
C ALA A 14 4.11 -20.32 -4.85
N ARG A 15 4.42 -19.66 -3.72
CA ARG A 15 3.97 -20.06 -2.37
C ARG A 15 2.44 -20.15 -2.26
N PHE A 16 1.73 -19.24 -2.90
CA PHE A 16 0.27 -19.20 -2.88
C PHE A 16 -0.37 -19.89 -4.10
N SER A 17 0.40 -20.48 -5.01
CA SER A 17 -0.12 -21.09 -6.25
C SER A 17 -0.93 -20.12 -7.12
N VAL A 18 -0.47 -18.87 -7.21
CA VAL A 18 -1.03 -17.84 -8.10
C VAL A 18 -0.24 -17.83 -9.40
N THR A 19 -0.94 -17.88 -10.53
CA THR A 19 -0.29 -17.89 -11.85
C THR A 19 -0.47 -16.58 -12.60
N GLU A 20 0.42 -16.32 -13.55
CA GLU A 20 0.33 -15.15 -14.43
C GLU A 20 -0.92 -15.17 -15.30
N GLU A 21 -1.41 -16.34 -15.70
CA GLU A 21 -2.66 -16.50 -16.46
C GLU A 21 -3.88 -16.12 -15.62
N GLN A 22 -3.87 -16.43 -14.32
CA GLN A 22 -4.94 -16.00 -13.40
C GLN A 22 -4.95 -14.47 -13.27
N ILE A 23 -3.77 -13.86 -13.13
CA ILE A 23 -3.60 -12.40 -13.13
C ILE A 23 -4.08 -11.81 -14.46
N ALA A 24 -3.77 -12.47 -15.57
CA ALA A 24 -4.18 -12.07 -16.93
C ALA A 24 -5.67 -12.00 -17.10
N ALA A 25 -6.35 -13.06 -16.68
CA ALA A 25 -7.79 -13.19 -16.75
C ALA A 25 -8.51 -12.32 -15.70
N ARG A 26 -7.78 -11.53 -14.90
CA ARG A 26 -8.30 -10.78 -13.75
C ARG A 26 -9.11 -11.67 -12.79
N ARG A 27 -8.70 -12.92 -12.63
CA ARG A 27 -9.41 -13.90 -11.82
C ARG A 27 -8.99 -13.77 -10.36
N ILE A 28 -9.89 -13.27 -9.52
CA ILE A 28 -9.67 -13.21 -8.08
C ILE A 28 -9.97 -14.56 -7.45
N THR A 29 -8.92 -15.26 -7.03
CA THR A 29 -9.00 -16.53 -6.31
C THR A 29 -8.81 -16.34 -4.80
N PRO A 30 -9.23 -17.28 -3.95
CA PRO A 30 -8.89 -17.27 -2.53
C PRO A 30 -7.38 -17.17 -2.27
N GLN A 31 -6.59 -17.89 -3.07
CA GLN A 31 -5.13 -17.88 -3.05
C GLN A 31 -4.55 -16.49 -3.31
N PHE A 32 -5.07 -15.80 -4.34
CA PHE A 32 -4.66 -14.44 -4.65
C PHE A 32 -4.97 -13.48 -3.48
N ARG A 33 -6.15 -13.60 -2.87
CA ARG A 33 -6.52 -12.77 -1.71
C ARG A 33 -5.61 -13.04 -0.51
N GLU A 34 -5.26 -14.29 -0.25
CA GLU A 34 -4.33 -14.64 0.83
C GLU A 34 -2.93 -14.09 0.59
N MET A 35 -2.41 -14.25 -0.63
CA MET A 35 -1.13 -13.67 -1.04
C MET A 35 -1.12 -12.15 -0.84
N MET A 36 -2.15 -11.46 -1.35
CA MET A 36 -2.28 -10.01 -1.20
C MET A 36 -2.40 -9.58 0.26
N ARG A 37 -3.09 -10.35 1.12
CA ARG A 37 -3.15 -10.08 2.56
C ARG A 37 -1.78 -10.15 3.20
N GLY A 38 -0.99 -11.18 2.88
CA GLY A 38 0.37 -11.30 3.41
C GLY A 38 1.29 -10.17 2.92
N LEU A 39 1.23 -9.82 1.63
CA LEU A 39 2.00 -8.68 1.08
C LEU A 39 1.61 -7.34 1.72
N VAL A 40 0.31 -7.12 2.00
CA VAL A 40 -0.16 -5.94 2.73
C VAL A 40 0.41 -5.93 4.16
N ALA A 41 0.37 -7.06 4.87
CA ALA A 41 0.90 -7.17 6.21
C ALA A 41 2.42 -6.92 6.26
N GLU A 42 3.16 -7.49 5.32
CA GLU A 42 4.61 -7.28 5.20
C GLU A 42 4.93 -5.81 4.91
N THR A 43 4.19 -5.17 3.99
CA THR A 43 4.37 -3.75 3.68
C THR A 43 4.09 -2.85 4.89
N ARG A 44 3.06 -3.16 5.69
CA ARG A 44 2.79 -2.46 6.96
C ARG A 44 3.95 -2.59 7.94
N ALA A 45 4.52 -3.79 8.06
CA ALA A 45 5.68 -4.01 8.92
C ALA A 45 6.88 -3.14 8.49
N MET A 46 7.17 -3.10 7.19
CA MET A 46 8.22 -2.23 6.63
C MET A 46 7.95 -0.75 6.88
N PHE A 47 6.71 -0.29 6.73
CA PHE A 47 6.34 1.10 7.06
C PHE A 47 6.55 1.41 8.55
N ASN A 48 6.20 0.49 9.45
CA ASN A 48 6.40 0.67 10.88
C ASN A 48 7.88 0.71 11.27
N GLU A 49 8.70 -0.17 10.69
CA GLU A 49 10.14 -0.17 10.88
C GLU A 49 10.77 1.15 10.37
N GLY A 50 10.43 1.55 9.15
CA GLY A 50 10.93 2.77 8.53
C GLY A 50 10.49 4.06 9.23
N ALA A 51 9.42 4.03 10.04
CA ALA A 51 8.95 5.20 10.79
C ALA A 51 10.01 5.75 11.77
N ALA A 52 10.97 4.93 12.20
CA ALA A 52 12.08 5.39 13.04
C ALA A 52 12.97 6.43 12.34
N LEU A 53 13.10 6.36 11.01
CA LEU A 53 13.92 7.28 10.20
C LEU A 53 13.39 8.72 10.24
N GLU A 54 12.08 8.90 10.47
CA GLU A 54 11.44 10.22 10.56
C GLU A 54 12.03 11.08 11.69
N ARG A 55 12.63 10.46 12.73
CA ARG A 55 13.28 11.17 13.85
C ARG A 55 14.75 11.51 13.60
N GLY A 56 15.38 10.88 12.61
CA GLY A 56 16.81 11.03 12.31
C GLY A 56 17.12 12.05 11.22
N VAL A 57 16.11 12.75 10.70
CA VAL A 57 16.25 13.68 9.58
C VAL A 57 15.78 15.09 9.94
N GLU A 58 16.16 16.07 9.12
CA GLU A 58 15.68 17.44 9.23
C GLU A 58 14.14 17.52 9.19
N LYS A 59 13.55 18.48 9.90
CA LYS A 59 12.12 18.53 10.20
C LYS A 59 11.24 18.56 8.93
N GLN A 60 11.62 19.32 7.91
CA GLN A 60 10.87 19.40 6.66
C GLN A 60 10.89 18.07 5.91
N LEU A 61 12.02 17.36 5.90
CA LEU A 61 12.10 16.01 5.35
C LEU A 61 11.26 15.02 6.17
N ALA A 62 11.27 15.12 7.51
CA ALA A 62 10.47 14.28 8.38
C ALA A 62 8.96 14.38 8.10
N VAL A 63 8.45 15.60 7.83
CA VAL A 63 7.05 15.82 7.42
C VAL A 63 6.75 15.12 6.09
N THR A 64 7.65 15.23 5.11
CA THR A 64 7.49 14.58 3.79
C THR A 64 7.46 13.05 3.93
N LEU A 65 8.36 12.47 4.71
CA LEU A 65 8.40 11.02 4.95
C LEU A 65 7.13 10.54 5.66
N ARG A 66 6.66 11.27 6.69
CA ARG A 66 5.39 10.97 7.36
C ARG A 66 4.22 10.97 6.39
N LEU A 67 4.15 11.96 5.51
CA LEU A 67 3.08 12.07 4.53
C LEU A 67 3.12 10.89 3.55
N PHE A 68 4.30 10.52 3.06
CA PHE A 68 4.49 9.39 2.16
C PHE A 68 4.03 8.08 2.80
N ARG A 69 4.55 7.77 4.00
CA ARG A 69 4.19 6.56 4.74
C ARG A 69 2.69 6.48 5.03
N ARG A 70 2.08 7.56 5.52
CA ARG A 70 0.63 7.60 5.81
C ARG A 70 -0.23 7.53 4.54
N GLY A 71 0.26 8.06 3.42
CA GLY A 71 -0.36 7.90 2.11
C GLY A 71 -0.36 6.42 1.69
N GLY A 72 0.78 5.74 1.82
CA GLY A 72 0.91 4.30 1.61
C GLY A 72 -0.05 3.49 2.48
N GLU A 73 -0.06 3.74 3.79
CA GLU A 73 -1.01 3.13 4.74
C GLU A 73 -2.47 3.29 4.33
N SER A 74 -2.83 4.45 3.77
CA SER A 74 -4.19 4.71 3.28
C SER A 74 -4.54 3.89 2.05
N ILE A 75 -3.57 3.57 1.19
CA ILE A 75 -3.74 2.64 0.07
C ILE A 75 -3.89 1.21 0.57
N LEU A 76 -3.11 0.79 1.57
CA LEU A 76 -3.24 -0.54 2.18
C LEU A 76 -4.65 -0.74 2.76
N ASN A 77 -5.16 0.25 3.51
CA ASN A 77 -6.55 0.24 3.99
C ASN A 77 -7.58 0.12 2.85
N ALA A 78 -7.33 0.79 1.72
CA ALA A 78 -8.23 0.72 0.57
C ALA A 78 -8.19 -0.66 -0.11
N ILE A 79 -7.04 -1.33 -0.16
CA ILE A 79 -6.92 -2.72 -0.63
C ILE A 79 -7.72 -3.66 0.27
N GLU A 80 -7.58 -3.53 1.58
CA GLU A 80 -8.32 -4.34 2.55
C GLU A 80 -9.83 -4.14 2.46
N ALA A 81 -10.29 -2.89 2.31
CA ALA A 81 -11.70 -2.55 2.13
C ALA A 81 -12.30 -3.14 0.83
N LEU A 82 -11.47 -3.40 -0.18
CA LEU A 82 -11.87 -4.10 -1.41
C LEU A 82 -11.81 -5.62 -1.27
N GLY A 83 -11.56 -6.16 -0.08
CA GLY A 83 -11.38 -7.59 0.13
C GLY A 83 -10.16 -8.14 -0.62
N TYR A 84 -9.11 -7.31 -0.77
CA TYR A 84 -7.88 -7.61 -1.49
C TYR A 84 -8.03 -7.80 -3.00
N ASP A 85 -9.14 -7.34 -3.58
CA ASP A 85 -9.35 -7.32 -5.02
C ASP A 85 -8.66 -6.12 -5.68
N THR A 86 -7.44 -6.34 -6.16
CA THR A 86 -6.63 -5.37 -6.90
C THR A 86 -6.58 -5.64 -8.41
N LEU A 87 -7.14 -6.77 -8.88
CA LEU A 87 -7.14 -7.13 -10.30
C LEU A 87 -8.34 -6.55 -11.05
N THR A 88 -9.50 -6.46 -10.40
CA THR A 88 -10.74 -5.97 -11.03
C THR A 88 -11.06 -4.54 -10.63
N ARG A 89 -10.59 -4.11 -9.46
CA ARG A 89 -10.84 -2.78 -8.90
C ARG A 89 -9.54 -2.08 -8.57
N ARG A 90 -9.49 -0.77 -8.85
CA ARG A 90 -8.37 0.07 -8.45
C ARG A 90 -8.58 0.58 -7.01
N PRO A 91 -7.67 0.29 -6.06
CA PRO A 91 -7.71 0.90 -4.74
C PRO A 91 -7.52 2.41 -4.86
N VAL A 92 -8.40 3.17 -4.21
CA VAL A 92 -8.35 4.64 -4.23
C VAL A 92 -8.43 5.18 -2.80
N VAL A 93 -7.58 6.16 -2.50
CA VAL A 93 -7.69 6.94 -1.26
C VAL A 93 -8.89 7.87 -1.38
N THR A 94 -9.84 7.76 -0.45
CA THR A 94 -11.04 8.61 -0.43
C THR A 94 -10.68 10.09 -0.27
N LYS A 95 -11.57 10.99 -0.71
CA LYS A 95 -11.37 12.44 -0.53
C LYS A 95 -11.19 12.80 0.95
N ALA A 96 -11.97 12.20 1.85
CA ALA A 96 -11.84 12.40 3.28
C ALA A 96 -10.48 11.97 3.83
N ALA A 97 -9.96 10.80 3.39
CA ALA A 97 -8.63 10.35 3.78
C ALA A 97 -7.54 11.31 3.27
N LYS A 98 -7.64 11.80 2.03
CA LYS A 98 -6.71 12.82 1.49
C LYS A 98 -6.73 14.11 2.32
N VAL A 99 -7.92 14.63 2.65
CA VAL A 99 -8.06 15.83 3.49
C VAL A 99 -7.46 15.62 4.88
N LYS A 100 -7.71 14.47 5.51
CA LYS A 100 -7.11 14.13 6.81
C LYS A 100 -5.59 14.07 6.75
N LEU A 101 -5.03 13.48 5.69
CA LEU A 101 -3.58 13.40 5.48
C LEU A 101 -2.96 14.79 5.32
N LEU A 102 -3.54 15.63 4.46
CA LEU A 102 -3.03 16.97 4.18
C LEU A 102 -3.20 17.91 5.37
N GLY A 103 -4.35 17.89 6.03
CA GLY A 103 -4.60 18.71 7.22
C GLY A 103 -3.64 18.39 8.35
N ARG A 104 -3.34 17.11 8.58
CA ARG A 104 -2.36 16.71 9.60
C ARG A 104 -0.93 17.10 9.21
N ALA A 105 -0.55 16.96 7.95
CA ALA A 105 0.77 17.39 7.48
C ALA A 105 0.94 18.92 7.59
N PHE A 106 -0.12 19.70 7.32
CA PHE A 106 -0.11 21.14 7.47
C PHE A 106 0.09 21.58 8.92
N VAL A 107 -0.65 20.98 9.86
CA VAL A 107 -0.46 21.24 11.30
C VAL A 107 0.95 20.87 11.75
N GLU A 108 1.47 19.71 11.34
CA GLU A 108 2.83 19.29 11.66
C GLU A 108 3.88 20.26 11.11
N LYS A 109 3.65 20.85 9.93
CA LYS A 109 4.54 21.88 9.37
C LYS A 109 4.47 23.21 10.11
N MET A 110 3.31 23.61 10.64
CA MET A 110 3.17 24.85 11.42
C MET A 110 3.81 24.78 12.81
N VAL A 111 3.93 23.57 13.37
CA VAL A 111 4.48 23.33 14.71
C VAL A 111 5.97 22.92 14.66
N ALA A 112 6.47 22.55 13.49
CA ALA A 112 7.87 22.21 13.23
C ALA A 112 8.76 23.46 13.15
#